data_AF-A0A3D3SD87-F1
#
_entry.id   AF-A0A3D3SD87-F1
#
_cell.length_a   1.000
_cell.length_b   1.000
_cell.length_c   1.000
_cell.angle_alpha   90.00
_cell.angle_beta   90.00
_cell.angle_gamma   90.00
#
_symmetry.space_group_name_H-M   'P 1'
#
loop_
_entity.id
_entity.type
_entity.pdbx_description
1 polymer ?
#
loop_
_entity_poly.entity_id
_entity_poly.type
_entity_poly.pdbx_seq_one_letter_code
_entity_poly.pdbx_strand_id
1 'polypeptide(L)' 'MKTLPVGELKAQFSEVLEKVQQGQKFGILYGKKKKPVAMIVPFEDLEEKKERKLGILDGKYT' A
#
# COMPACT_ATOMS: atom_id res chain seq x y z
N MET A 1 9.62 2.27 -2.57
CA MET A 1 8.54 1.85 -3.50
C MET A 1 9.21 1.36 -4.77
N LYS A 2 8.98 0.11 -5.17
CA LYS A 2 9.46 -0.44 -6.46
C LYS A 2 8.32 -0.43 -7.46
N THR A 3 8.60 -0.31 -8.76
CA THR A 3 7.57 -0.35 -9.80
C THR A 3 7.86 -1.46 -10.79
N LEU A 4 6.86 -2.26 -11.12
CA LEU A 4 6.98 -3.44 -11.96
C LEU A 4 5.94 -3.38 -13.10
N PRO A 5 6.31 -3.72 -14.35
CA PRO A 5 5.34 -4.00 -15.40
C PRO A 5 4.42 -5.16 -15.02
N VAL A 6 3.17 -5.13 -15.50
CA VAL A 6 2.19 -6.20 -15.24
C VAL A 6 2.67 -7.60 -15.70
N GLY A 7 3.52 -7.67 -16.73
CA GLY A 7 4.08 -8.93 -17.22
C GLY A 7 5.04 -9.57 -16.21
N GLU A 8 5.97 -8.76 -15.68
CA GLU A 8 6.94 -9.21 -14.66
C GLU A 8 6.22 -9.57 -13.36
N LEU A 9 5.21 -8.78 -12.96
CA LEU A 9 4.38 -9.08 -11.80
C LEU A 9 3.70 -10.46 -11.92
N LYS A 10 3.16 -10.81 -13.09
CA LYS A 10 2.49 -12.09 -13.32
C LYS A 10 3.49 -13.26 -13.30
N ALA A 11 4.69 -13.06 -13.84
CA ALA A 11 5.72 -14.08 -13.88
C ALA A 11 6.31 -14.39 -12.49
N GLN A 12 6.45 -13.38 -11.62
CA GLN A 12 7.07 -13.50 -10.30
C GLN A 12 6.10 -13.21 -9.15
N PHE A 13 4.81 -13.50 -9.36
CA PHE A 13 3.75 -13.06 -8.44
C PHE A 13 3.98 -13.51 -7.00
N SER A 14 4.36 -14.78 -6.79
CA SER A 14 4.63 -15.34 -5.46
C SER A 14 5.79 -14.62 -4.76
N GLU A 15 6.90 -14.38 -5.46
CA GLU A 15 8.07 -13.69 -4.91
C GLU A 15 7.75 -12.23 -4.56
N VAL A 16 6.93 -11.57 -5.37
CA VAL A 16 6.45 -10.22 -5.07
C VAL A 16 5.58 -10.22 -3.81
N LEU A 17 4.68 -11.19 -3.65
CA LEU A 17 3.86 -11.31 -2.43
C LEU A 17 4.69 -11.54 -1.17
N GLU A 18 5.72 -12.38 -1.22
CA GLU A 18 6.63 -12.59 -0.08
C GLU A 18 7.31 -11.27 0.33
N LYS A 19 7.80 -10.51 -0.65
CA LYS A 19 8.41 -9.19 -0.39
C LYS A 19 7.40 -8.19 0.14
N VAL A 20 6.15 -8.24 -0.32
CA VAL A 20 5.05 -7.42 0.20
C VAL A 20 4.77 -7.75 1.66
N GLN A 21 4.72 -9.03 2.03
CA GLN A 21 4.53 -9.46 3.42
C GLN A 21 5.67 -8.98 4.33
N GLN A 22 6.89 -8.85 3.81
CA GLN A 22 8.03 -8.24 4.52
C GLN A 22 7.96 -6.71 4.63
N GLY A 23 6.88 -6.08 4.15
CA GLY A 23 6.64 -4.63 4.24
C GLY A 23 6.99 -3.83 2.98
N GLN A 24 7.39 -4.48 1.87
CA GLN A 24 7.70 -3.75 0.64
C GLN A 24 6.45 -3.31 -0.12
N LYS A 25 6.52 -2.14 -0.75
CA LYS A 25 5.44 -1.56 -1.56
C LYS A 25 5.80 -1.61 -3.04
N PHE A 26 4.90 -2.15 -3.87
CA PHE A 26 5.10 -2.34 -5.31
C PHE A 26 4.04 -1.64 -6.13
N GLY A 27 4.43 -0.69 -6.97
CA GLY A 27 3.59 -0.11 -8.01
C GLY A 27 3.52 -0.99 -9.25
N ILE A 28 2.35 -1.09 -9.86
CA ILE A 28 2.09 -1.86 -11.07
C ILE A 28 1.97 -0.89 -12.24
N LEU A 29 2.79 -1.12 -13.27
CA LEU A 29 2.77 -0.36 -14.53
C LEU A 29 2.02 -1.15 -15.60
N TYR A 30 1.15 -0.49 -16.35
CA TYR A 30 0.36 -1.10 -17.41
C TYR A 30 0.50 -0.40 -18.77
N GLY A 31 0.39 -1.21 -19.83
CA GLY A 31 0.43 -0.77 -21.21
C GLY A 31 1.82 -0.37 -21.72
N LYS A 32 1.90 -0.03 -23.01
CA LYS A 32 3.16 0.33 -23.69
C LYS A 32 3.84 1.58 -23.10
N LYS A 33 3.04 2.51 -22.56
CA LYS A 33 3.54 3.75 -21.94
C LYS A 33 3.94 3.57 -20.46
N LYS A 34 3.93 2.33 -19.93
CA LYS A 34 4.31 2.00 -18.54
C LYS A 34 3.67 2.95 -17.52
N LYS A 35 2.37 3.22 -17.65
CA LYS A 35 1.67 4.12 -16.73
C LYS A 35 1.39 3.40 -15.41
N PRO A 36 1.64 4.02 -14.24
CA PRO A 36 1.26 3.44 -12.96
C PRO A 36 -0.27 3.35 -12.86
N VAL A 37 -0.79 2.16 -12.55
CA VAL A 37 -2.24 1.89 -12.48
C VAL A 37 -2.70 1.42 -11.11
N ALA A 38 -1.84 0.73 -10.36
CA ALA A 38 -2.18 0.16 -9.06
C ALA A 38 -0.93 0.03 -8.19
N MET A 39 -1.12 -0.24 -6.89
CA MET A 39 -0.03 -0.53 -5.96
C MET A 39 -0.45 -1.69 -5.04
N ILE A 40 0.46 -2.63 -4.84
CA ILE A 40 0.36 -3.68 -3.82
C ILE A 40 1.13 -3.19 -2.60
N VAL A 41 0.45 -3.18 -1.46
CA VAL A 41 1.01 -2.80 -0.17
C VAL A 41 0.80 -3.94 0.82
N PRO A 42 1.68 -4.09 1.82
CA PRO A 42 1.41 -4.97 2.96
C PRO A 42 0.05 -4.63 3.54
N PHE A 43 -0.70 -5.67 3.92
CA PHE A 43 -1.80 -5.46 4.82
C PHE A 43 -1.19 -5.17 6.18
N GLU A 44 -1.15 -3.89 6.54
CA GLU A 44 -0.94 -3.50 7.92
C GLU A 44 -2.22 -3.94 8.61
N ASP A 45 -2.16 -5.05 9.37
CA ASP A 45 -3.18 -5.35 10.38
C ASP A 45 -3.38 -4.03 11.08
N LEU A 46 -4.60 -3.50 11.02
CA LEU A 46 -4.96 -2.22 11.59
C LEU A 46 -4.56 -2.28 13.06
N GLU A 47 -3.32 -1.88 13.39
CA GLU A 47 -2.89 -1.65 14.75
C GLU A 47 -4.00 -0.78 15.30
N GLU A 48 -4.72 -1.36 16.28
CA GLU A 48 -5.94 -0.83 16.88
C GLU A 48 -5.90 0.67 16.74
N LYS A 49 -6.76 1.24 15.88
CA LYS A 49 -6.76 2.69 15.60
C LYS A 49 -6.62 3.38 16.94
N LYS A 50 -5.41 3.84 17.29
CA LYS A 50 -5.19 4.45 18.60
C LYS A 50 -6.22 5.53 18.69
N GLU A 51 -7.09 5.44 19.69
CA GLU A 51 -8.14 6.44 19.88
C GLU A 51 -7.45 7.79 19.84
N ARG A 52 -7.67 8.53 18.75
CA ARG A 52 -7.07 9.82 18.58
C ARG A 52 -7.77 10.68 19.59
N LYS A 53 -7.05 11.12 20.62
CA LYS A 53 -7.55 12.14 21.52
C LYS A 53 -7.86 13.36 20.65
N LEU A 54 -9.16 13.60 20.41
CA LEU A 54 -9.62 14.89 19.94
C LEU A 54 -9.11 15.91 20.96
N GLY A 55 -8.57 17.02 20.45
CA GLY A 55 -7.80 17.96 21.26
C GLY A 55 -8.62 18.58 22.41
N ILE A 56 -8.00 19.50 23.14
CA ILE A 56 -8.58 20.14 24.34
C ILE A 56 -9.92 20.86 24.09
N LEU A 57 -10.28 21.09 22.81
CA LEU A 57 -11.49 21.76 22.37
C LEU A 57 -12.64 20.79 22.02
N ASP A 58 -12.45 19.48 22.17
CA ASP A 58 -13.53 18.49 21.96
C ASP A 58 -14.70 18.82 22.89
N GLY A 59 -15.86 19.15 22.30
CA GLY A 59 -17.07 19.55 23.03
C GLY A 59 -17.03 20.90 23.74
N LYS A 60 -16.02 21.76 23.53
CA LYS A 60 -15.91 23.07 24.22
C LYS A 60 -16.40 24.29 23.42
N TYR A 61 -16.72 24.11 22.14
CA TYR A 61 -17.31 25.17 21.32
C TYR A 61 -18.53 24.63 20.57
N THR A 62 -19.61 25.40 20.60
CA THR A 62 -20.86 25.19 19.86
C THR A 62 -21.01 26.28 18.82
#